data_AF-A0A530M8T1-F1
#
_entry.id   AF-A0A530M8T1-F1
#
_cell.length_a   1.000
_cell.length_b   1.000
_cell.length_c   1.000
_cell.angle_alpha   90.00
_cell.angle_beta   90.00
_cell.angle_gamma   90.00
#
_symmetry.space_group_name_H-M   'P 1'
#
loop_
_entity.id
_entity.type
_entity.pdbx_description
1 polymer ?
#
loop_
_entity_poly.entity_id
_entity_poly.type
_entity_poly.pdbx_seq_one_letter_code
_entity_poly.pdbx_strand_id
1 'polypeptide(L)'
;MIWNLVSASVNRLLAFDGLVFRPRSDSPIWQQIYDHILDLIESGCLPPGSQLPGETHLAEKLAVTRITLRRALQQLQHEGHLTARKGVGI
;
A
#
# COMPACT_ATOMS: atom_id res chain seq x y z
N MET A 1 -32.59 -0.42 -11.79
CA MET A 1 -31.38 0.12 -12.46
C MET A 1 -30.55 0.83 -11.40
N ILE A 2 -29.95 0.08 -10.47
CA ILE A 2 -29.15 0.62 -9.36
C ILE A 2 -27.70 0.30 -9.70
N TRP A 3 -26.97 1.28 -10.23
CA TRP A 3 -25.53 1.16 -10.39
C TRP A 3 -24.90 1.16 -8.99
N ASN A 4 -24.17 0.09 -8.70
CA ASN A 4 -23.48 -0.19 -7.45
C ASN A 4 -22.40 0.88 -7.17
N LEU A 5 -22.76 1.90 -6.40
CA LEU A 5 -21.87 2.99 -5.97
C LEU A 5 -21.32 2.79 -4.54
N VAL A 6 -21.34 1.57 -4.01
CA VAL A 6 -20.79 1.26 -2.67
C VAL A 6 -19.42 0.56 -2.74
N SER A 7 -18.92 0.19 -3.92
CA SER A 7 -17.84 -0.82 -4.01
C SER A 7 -16.39 -0.33 -4.12
N ALA A 8 -16.10 0.98 -4.14
CA ALA A 8 -14.72 1.47 -4.31
C ALA A 8 -13.95 1.63 -2.98
N SER A 9 -14.64 1.95 -1.89
CA SER A 9 -13.98 2.20 -0.60
C SER A 9 -13.70 0.93 0.21
N VAL A 10 -14.53 -0.11 0.03
CA VAL A 10 -14.38 -1.40 0.72
C VAL A 10 -13.22 -2.24 0.13
N ASN A 11 -12.85 -2.01 -1.13
CA ASN A 11 -11.90 -2.89 -1.83
C ASN A 11 -10.40 -2.63 -1.50
N ARG A 12 -10.04 -1.44 -1.00
CA ARG A 12 -8.61 -1.07 -0.82
C ARG A 12 -7.97 -1.67 0.42
N LEU A 13 -8.70 -1.78 1.53
CA LEU A 13 -8.16 -2.42 2.73
C LEU A 13 -8.05 -3.94 2.56
N LEU A 14 -8.93 -4.54 1.75
CA LEU A 14 -8.88 -5.96 1.41
C LEU A 14 -7.64 -6.31 0.58
N ALA A 15 -7.14 -5.39 -0.24
CA ALA A 15 -5.94 -5.61 -1.05
C ALA A 15 -4.67 -5.84 -0.20
N PHE A 16 -4.68 -5.42 1.07
CA PHE A 16 -3.56 -5.58 2.00
C PHE A 16 -3.78 -6.71 3.01
N ASP A 17 -4.95 -7.35 2.99
CA ASP A 17 -5.27 -8.41 3.95
C ASP A 17 -4.51 -9.70 3.61
N GLY A 18 -3.93 -10.33 4.62
CA GLY A 18 -3.21 -11.61 4.48
C GLY A 18 -1.78 -11.49 3.93
N LEU A 19 -1.25 -10.29 3.73
CA LEU A 19 0.16 -10.10 3.37
C LEU A 19 1.06 -10.47 4.55
N VAL A 20 2.09 -11.29 4.30
CA VAL A 20 3.03 -11.79 5.31
C VAL A 20 4.45 -11.47 4.90
N PHE A 21 5.16 -10.70 5.71
CA PHE A 21 6.54 -10.31 5.47
C PHE A 21 7.51 -11.13 6.34
N ARG A 22 8.63 -11.56 5.77
CA ARG A 22 9.55 -12.50 6.42
C ARG A 22 10.91 -11.83 6.68
N PRO A 23 11.33 -11.64 7.94
CA PRO A 23 12.61 -10.96 8.22
C PRO A 23 13.86 -11.75 7.84
N ARG A 24 13.73 -13.05 7.56
CA ARG A 24 14.83 -13.99 7.25
C ARG A 24 14.80 -14.46 5.79
N SER A 25 14.21 -13.69 4.89
CA SER A 25 14.30 -13.93 3.44
C SER A 25 15.51 -13.22 2.83
N ASP A 26 15.75 -13.47 1.55
CA ASP A 26 16.84 -12.83 0.79
C ASP A 26 16.66 -11.32 0.59
N SER A 27 15.43 -10.81 0.78
CA SER A 27 15.11 -9.37 0.74
C SER A 27 14.67 -8.83 2.11
N PRO A 28 15.03 -7.58 2.47
CA PRO A 28 14.57 -6.92 3.69
C PRO A 28 13.06 -6.60 3.63
N ILE A 29 12.41 -6.47 4.80
CA ILE A 29 10.95 -6.25 4.91
C ILE A 29 10.45 -5.04 4.11
N TRP A 30 11.18 -3.92 4.12
CA TRP A 30 10.77 -2.74 3.37
C TRP A 30 10.72 -3.00 1.85
N GLN A 31 11.60 -3.86 1.35
CA GLN A 31 11.65 -4.22 -0.06
C GLN A 31 10.47 -5.15 -0.40
N GLN A 32 10.18 -6.13 0.46
CA GLN A 32 8.99 -6.98 0.29
C GLN A 32 7.69 -6.16 0.28
N ILE A 33 7.57 -5.14 1.14
CA ILE A 33 6.42 -4.22 1.14
C ILE A 33 6.37 -3.45 -0.19
N TYR A 34 7.51 -2.94 -0.66
CA TYR A 34 7.61 -2.24 -1.94
C TYR A 34 7.13 -3.14 -3.08
N ASP A 35 7.65 -4.37 -3.17
CA ASP A 35 7.34 -5.32 -4.24
C ASP A 35 5.83 -5.61 -4.27
N HIS A 36 5.24 -5.90 -3.10
CA HIS A 36 3.80 -6.16 -3.00
C HIS A 36 2.93 -4.96 -3.38
N ILE A 37 3.29 -3.74 -2.98
CA ILE A 37 2.51 -2.56 -3.36
C ILE A 37 2.66 -2.28 -4.85
N LEU A 38 3.85 -2.47 -5.42
CA LEU A 38 4.09 -2.32 -6.85
C LEU A 38 3.23 -3.31 -7.65
N ASP A 39 3.21 -4.59 -7.26
CA ASP A 39 2.35 -5.61 -7.88
C ASP A 39 0.87 -5.21 -7.86
N LEU A 40 0.39 -4.62 -6.76
CA LEU A 40 -0.99 -4.15 -6.64
C LEU A 40 -1.28 -2.96 -7.57
N ILE A 41 -0.30 -2.08 -7.80
CA ILE A 41 -0.40 -0.97 -8.76
C ILE A 41 -0.42 -1.52 -10.19
N GLU A 42 0.53 -2.40 -10.53
CA GLU A 42 0.69 -2.97 -11.88
C GLU A 42 -0.47 -3.87 -12.29
N SER A 43 -1.02 -4.63 -11.35
CA SER A 43 -2.23 -5.45 -11.58
C SER A 43 -3.52 -4.63 -11.68
N GLY A 44 -3.48 -3.32 -11.40
CA GLY A 44 -4.64 -2.45 -11.40
C GLY A 44 -5.55 -2.59 -10.17
N CYS A 45 -5.15 -3.37 -9.16
CA CYS A 45 -5.85 -3.44 -7.87
C CYS A 45 -5.82 -2.10 -7.12
N LEU A 46 -4.74 -1.32 -7.32
CA LEU A 46 -4.60 0.08 -6.92
C LEU A 46 -4.60 0.97 -8.17
N PRO A 47 -5.78 1.37 -8.67
CA PRO A 47 -5.86 2.19 -9.88
C PRO A 47 -5.26 3.59 -9.66
N PRO A 48 -4.78 4.27 -10.71
CA PRO A 48 -4.28 5.64 -10.61
C PRO A 48 -5.29 6.58 -9.94
N GLY A 49 -4.79 7.45 -9.06
CA GLY A 49 -5.62 8.35 -8.25
C GLY A 49 -6.28 7.68 -7.03
N SER A 50 -6.06 6.38 -6.81
CA SER A 50 -6.37 5.74 -5.53
C SER A 50 -5.51 6.34 -4.40
N GLN A 51 -6.07 6.34 -3.20
CA GLN A 51 -5.39 6.79 -1.98
C GLN A 51 -5.08 5.57 -1.12
N LEU A 52 -3.85 5.51 -0.61
CA LEU A 52 -3.50 4.50 0.38
C LEU A 52 -4.12 4.88 1.74
N PRO A 53 -4.35 3.89 2.62
CA PRO A 53 -4.61 4.20 4.02
C PRO A 53 -3.41 4.94 4.62
N GLY A 54 -3.67 5.81 5.61
CA GLY A 54 -2.59 6.52 6.29
C GLY A 54 -1.53 5.56 6.87
N GLU A 55 -0.27 5.99 6.89
CA GLU A 55 0.89 5.16 7.29
C GLU A 55 0.66 4.38 8.58
N THR A 56 0.02 4.99 9.59
CA THR A 56 -0.26 4.34 10.87
C THR A 56 -1.18 3.13 10.68
N HIS A 57 -2.32 3.32 10.01
CA HIS A 57 -3.32 2.27 9.83
C HIS A 57 -2.80 1.17 8.89
N LEU A 58 -2.08 1.54 7.84
CA LEU A 58 -1.49 0.58 6.92
C LEU A 58 -0.38 -0.24 7.61
N ALA A 59 0.45 0.37 8.45
CA ALA A 59 1.48 -0.35 9.21
C ALA A 59 0.87 -1.36 10.19
N GLU A 60 -0.21 -0.99 10.88
CA GLU A 60 -0.98 -1.88 11.75
C GLU A 60 -1.54 -3.07 10.98
N LYS A 61 -2.18 -2.83 9.82
CA LYS A 61 -2.73 -3.91 8.98
C LYS A 61 -1.67 -4.88 8.46
N LEU A 62 -0.51 -4.35 8.06
CA LEU A 62 0.60 -5.15 7.54
C LEU A 62 1.43 -5.80 8.65
N ALA A 63 1.13 -5.53 9.93
CA ALA A 63 1.91 -5.97 11.09
C ALA A 63 3.41 -5.61 10.99
N VAL A 64 3.71 -4.40 10.52
CA VAL A 64 5.09 -3.88 10.37
C VAL A 64 5.26 -2.57 11.12
N THR A 65 6.52 -2.16 11.33
CA THR A 65 6.76 -0.83 11.90
C THR A 65 6.46 0.26 10.87
N ARG A 66 5.97 1.41 11.34
CA ARG A 66 5.75 2.59 10.48
C ARG A 66 7.02 3.04 9.76
N ILE A 67 8.19 2.91 10.39
CA ILE A 67 9.47 3.28 9.78
C ILE A 67 9.76 2.40 8.56
N THR A 68 9.53 1.09 8.70
CA THR A 68 9.72 0.12 7.61
C THR A 68 8.75 0.39 6.46
N LEU A 69 7.47 0.62 6.77
CA LEU A 69 6.46 0.97 5.76
C LEU A 69 6.82 2.28 5.05
N ARG A 70 7.15 3.33 5.81
CA ARG A 70 7.53 4.63 5.24
C ARG A 70 8.68 4.49 4.25
N ARG A 71 9.70 3.70 4.57
CA ARG A 71 10.83 3.47 3.66
C ARG A 71 10.36 2.89 2.32
N ALA A 72 9.48 1.90 2.35
CA ALA A 72 8.90 1.31 1.13
C ALA A 72 8.10 2.36 0.32
N LEU A 73 7.22 3.11 1.01
CA LEU A 73 6.41 4.15 0.37
C LEU A 73 7.26 5.30 -0.20
N GLN A 74 8.37 5.66 0.46
CA GLN A 74 9.30 6.66 -0.06
C GLN A 74 10.02 6.18 -1.32
N GLN A 75 10.37 4.89 -1.39
CA GLN A 75 10.98 4.31 -2.59
C GLN A 75 9.99 4.35 -3.76
N LEU A 76 8.74 3.93 -3.56
CA LEU A 76 7.69 4.02 -4.58
C LEU A 76 7.43 5.46 -5.04
N GLN A 77 7.51 6.43 -4.13
CA GLN A 77 7.40 7.85 -4.50
C GLN A 77 8.60 8.34 -5.30
N HIS A 78 9.81 7.93 -4.91
CA HIS A 78 11.04 8.32 -5.58
C HIS A 78 11.06 7.84 -7.04
N GLU A 79 10.52 6.66 -7.28
CA GLU A 79 10.40 6.06 -8.62
C GLU A 79 9.13 6.50 -9.37
N GLY A 80 8.28 7.32 -8.75
CA GLY A 80 7.11 7.93 -9.40
C GLY A 80 5.85 7.07 -9.41
N HIS A 81 5.82 5.94 -8.72
CA HIS A 81 4.64 5.08 -8.57
C HIS A 81 3.59 5.67 -7.61
N LEU A 82 4.03 6.49 -6.64
CA LEU A 82 3.17 7.16 -5.67
C LEU A 82 3.46 8.65 -5.60
N THR A 83 2.47 9.43 -5.17
CA THR A 83 2.65 10.87 -4.90
C THR A 83 2.13 11.20 -3.51
N ALA A 84 2.97 11.82 -2.66
CA ALA A 84 2.50 12.32 -1.37
C ALA A 84 1.56 13.52 -1.55
N ARG A 85 0.37 13.46 -0.95
CA ARG A 85 -0.52 14.61 -0.86
C ARG A 85 -0.52 15.14 0.57
N LYS A 86 0.04 16.36 0.77
CA LYS A 86 0.08 17.02 2.09
C LYS A 86 -1.34 17.15 2.65
N GLY A 87 -1.58 16.56 3.82
CA GLY A 87 -2.78 16.79 4.64
C GLY A 87 -3.65 15.57 4.94
N VAL A 88 -3.46 14.41 4.30
CA VAL A 88 -4.37 13.26 4.52
C VAL A 88 -3.68 11.88 4.52
N GLY A 89 -2.43 11.78 4.08
CA GLY A 89 -1.73 10.51 3.89
C GLY A 89 -1.17 10.43 2.48
N ILE A 90 -0.15 9.60 2.28
CA ILE A 90 0.29 9.18 0.93
C ILE A 90 -0.83 8.33 0.33
#